data_AF-A0A1A0ULP9-F1
#
_entry.id   AF-A0A1A0ULP9-F1
#
_cell.length_a   1.000
_cell.length_b   1.000
_cell.length_c   1.000
_cell.angle_alpha   90.00
_cell.angle_beta   90.00
_cell.angle_gamma   90.00
#
_symmetry.space_group_name_H-M   'P 1'
#
loop_
_entity.id
_entity.type
_entity.pdbx_description
1 polymer ?
#
loop_
_entity_poly.entity_id
_entity_poly.type
_entity_poly.pdbx_seq_one_letter_code
_entity_poly.pdbx_strand_id
1 'polypeptide(L)'
;MRVYLGADHAGFDLKQAIVEHLRSSGHEPIDCGAFVNDPDDDYPAFCIAAAQRTVADPGSLGIVLGGSGNGEQIAANKVPGARCALAWSIETAKLAREHNNAQLIGIGGRMHTVEEALAIVDAFVSTPWSEAERHQRRIDILAEYERTHVAPPVPGA
;
A
#
# COMPACT_ATOMS: atom_id res chain seq x y z
N MET A 1 -8.14 -1.88 -12.77
CA MET A 1 -7.43 -2.97 -12.05
C MET A 1 -8.06 -3.19 -10.70
N ARG A 2 -7.86 -4.36 -10.09
CA ARG A 2 -8.33 -4.61 -8.72
C ARG A 2 -7.45 -3.92 -7.70
N VAL A 3 -8.08 -3.23 -6.74
CA VAL A 3 -7.39 -2.52 -5.66
C VAL A 3 -8.04 -2.89 -4.32
N TYR A 4 -7.29 -3.49 -3.41
CA TYR A 4 -7.79 -3.85 -2.07
C TYR A 4 -7.56 -2.70 -1.09
N LEU A 5 -8.61 -2.29 -0.36
CA LEU A 5 -8.52 -1.16 0.56
C LEU A 5 -8.76 -1.59 2.00
N GLY A 6 -7.91 -1.14 2.92
CA GLY A 6 -8.06 -1.33 4.37
C GLY A 6 -7.89 -0.01 5.10
N ALA A 7 -8.72 0.29 6.10
CA ALA A 7 -8.58 1.50 6.91
C ALA A 7 -9.08 1.31 8.34
N ASP A 8 -8.51 2.04 9.29
CA ASP A 8 -9.16 2.32 10.57
C ASP A 8 -10.08 3.54 10.47
N HIS A 9 -10.66 3.95 11.60
CA HIS A 9 -11.50 5.14 11.71
C HIS A 9 -10.84 6.42 11.20
N ALA A 10 -9.53 6.59 11.40
CA ALA A 10 -8.81 7.79 11.00
C ALA A 10 -8.60 7.88 9.48
N GLY A 11 -8.66 6.76 8.78
CA GLY A 11 -8.63 6.67 7.32
C GLY A 11 -10.00 6.42 6.67
N PHE A 12 -11.06 6.20 7.45
CA PHE A 12 -12.35 5.70 6.97
C PHE A 12 -12.99 6.58 5.90
N ASP A 13 -13.14 7.89 6.15
CA ASP A 13 -13.81 8.79 5.21
C ASP A 13 -13.02 8.94 3.91
N LEU A 14 -11.68 9.02 4.01
CA LEU A 14 -10.81 9.04 2.83
C LEU A 14 -10.89 7.72 2.04
N LYS A 15 -11.00 6.57 2.72
CA LYS A 15 -11.23 5.28 2.05
C LYS A 15 -12.48 5.32 1.18
N GLN A 16 -13.59 5.85 1.70
CA GLN A 16 -14.83 5.94 0.94
C GLN A 16 -14.68 6.83 -0.30
N ALA A 17 -14.01 7.97 -0.16
CA ALA A 17 -13.72 8.86 -1.30
C ALA A 17 -12.84 8.16 -2.35
N ILE A 18 -11.80 7.43 -1.92
CA ILE A 18 -10.92 6.67 -2.81
C ILE A 18 -11.67 5.53 -3.51
N VAL A 19 -12.55 4.82 -2.81
CA VAL A 19 -13.39 3.76 -3.40
C VAL A 19 -14.24 4.33 -4.55
N GLU A 20 -14.89 5.46 -4.33
CA GLU A 20 -15.72 6.08 -5.38
C GLU A 20 -14.86 6.60 -6.55
N HIS A 21 -13.73 7.22 -6.26
CA HIS A 21 -12.78 7.67 -7.28
C HIS A 21 -12.23 6.53 -8.12
N LEU A 22 -11.86 5.40 -7.51
CA LEU A 22 -11.39 4.21 -8.21
C LEU A 22 -12.50 3.59 -9.08
N ARG A 23 -13.75 3.54 -8.61
CA ARG A 23 -14.88 3.07 -9.44
C ARG A 23 -15.09 3.96 -10.65
N SER A 24 -15.14 5.28 -10.45
CA SER A 24 -15.39 6.23 -11.53
C SER A 24 -14.25 6.30 -12.56
N SER A 25 -13.02 5.96 -12.18
CA SER A 25 -11.85 5.84 -13.07
C SER A 25 -11.68 4.45 -13.72
N GLY A 26 -12.65 3.54 -13.57
CA GLY A 26 -12.65 2.23 -14.23
C GLY A 26 -11.77 1.18 -13.54
N HIS A 27 -11.51 1.35 -12.25
CA HIS A 27 -10.88 0.36 -11.40
C HIS A 27 -11.91 -0.43 -10.57
N GLU A 28 -11.48 -1.53 -9.96
CA GLU A 28 -12.32 -2.44 -9.18
C GLU A 28 -11.87 -2.40 -7.71
N PRO A 29 -12.35 -1.43 -6.91
CA PRO A 29 -11.99 -1.36 -5.50
C PRO A 29 -12.72 -2.41 -4.68
N ILE A 30 -11.98 -3.09 -3.82
CA ILE A 30 -12.48 -4.11 -2.90
C ILE A 30 -12.20 -3.66 -1.47
N ASP A 31 -13.27 -3.29 -0.76
CA ASP A 31 -13.20 -2.85 0.64
C ASP A 31 -12.98 -4.05 1.57
N CYS A 32 -11.90 -4.02 2.35
CA CYS A 32 -11.56 -5.00 3.39
C CYS A 32 -11.88 -4.49 4.80
N GLY A 33 -12.55 -3.34 4.90
CA GLY A 33 -12.92 -2.69 6.15
C GLY A 33 -12.00 -1.51 6.50
N ALA A 34 -12.30 -0.75 7.54
CA ALA A 34 -13.52 -0.81 8.35
C ALA A 34 -14.76 -0.51 7.51
N PHE A 35 -15.87 -1.20 7.79
CA PHE A 35 -17.13 -1.06 7.03
C PHE A 35 -18.08 -0.02 7.63
N VAL A 36 -17.79 0.39 8.87
CA VAL A 36 -18.46 1.45 9.62
C VAL A 36 -17.39 2.31 10.26
N ASN A 37 -17.71 3.57 10.55
CA ASN A 37 -16.81 4.44 11.29
C ASN A 37 -16.97 4.16 12.80
N ASP A 38 -15.98 3.48 13.39
CA ASP A 38 -15.90 3.19 14.82
C ASP A 38 -14.64 3.84 15.38
N PRO A 39 -14.75 4.95 16.15
CA PRO A 39 -13.60 5.75 16.57
C PRO A 39 -12.60 5.00 17.48
N ASP A 40 -12.97 3.84 18.01
CA ASP A 40 -12.14 3.02 18.88
C ASP A 40 -11.58 1.77 18.17
N ASP A 41 -11.70 1.67 16.84
CA ASP A 41 -11.20 0.53 16.07
C ASP A 41 -9.68 0.49 15.88
N ASP A 42 -9.18 -0.68 15.48
CA ASP A 42 -7.75 -0.98 15.39
C ASP A 42 -7.31 -1.34 13.96
N TYR A 43 -6.40 -0.54 13.39
CA TYR A 43 -5.91 -0.68 12.01
C TYR A 43 -5.32 -2.06 11.59
N PRO A 44 -4.65 -2.87 12.45
CA PRO A 44 -3.86 -4.01 11.95
C PRO A 44 -4.67 -5.03 11.16
N ALA A 45 -5.89 -5.35 11.60
CA ALA A 45 -6.71 -6.38 10.96
C ALA A 45 -7.08 -6.01 9.51
N PHE A 46 -7.47 -4.76 9.29
CA PHE A 46 -7.85 -4.26 7.97
C PHE A 46 -6.65 -4.20 7.03
N CYS A 47 -5.49 -3.75 7.53
CA CYS A 47 -4.26 -3.63 6.75
C CYS A 47 -3.69 -5.00 6.35
N ILE A 48 -3.69 -5.96 7.29
CA ILE A 48 -3.25 -7.33 7.04
C ILE A 48 -4.18 -8.00 6.03
N ALA A 49 -5.50 -7.83 6.15
CA ALA A 49 -6.47 -8.38 5.21
C ALA A 49 -6.26 -7.84 3.78
N ALA A 50 -6.10 -6.52 3.62
CA ALA A 50 -5.81 -5.92 2.32
C ALA A 50 -4.49 -6.45 1.74
N ALA A 51 -3.41 -6.45 2.52
CA ALA A 51 -2.10 -6.92 2.08
C ALA A 51 -2.08 -8.41 1.71
N GLN A 52 -2.71 -9.28 2.51
CA GLN A 52 -2.81 -10.72 2.22
C GLN A 52 -3.52 -10.97 0.88
N ARG A 53 -4.63 -10.27 0.64
CA ARG A 53 -5.38 -10.40 -0.61
C ARG A 53 -4.61 -9.84 -1.80
N THR A 54 -3.93 -8.71 -1.63
CA THR A 54 -3.08 -8.14 -2.70
C THR A 54 -1.95 -9.08 -3.09
N VAL A 55 -1.25 -9.68 -2.12
CA VAL A 55 -0.15 -10.63 -2.43
C VAL A 55 -0.69 -11.90 -3.09
N ALA A 56 -1.86 -12.39 -2.65
CA ALA A 56 -2.50 -13.59 -3.19
C ALA A 56 -3.16 -13.39 -4.57
N ASP A 57 -3.33 -12.14 -5.03
CA ASP A 57 -3.90 -11.79 -6.35
C ASP A 57 -2.85 -11.03 -7.19
N PRO A 58 -1.91 -11.74 -7.86
CA PRO A 58 -0.87 -11.11 -8.66
C PRO A 58 -1.44 -10.17 -9.73
N GLY A 59 -0.92 -8.95 -9.77
CA GLY A 59 -1.40 -7.89 -10.67
C GLY A 59 -2.44 -6.96 -10.05
N SER A 60 -2.96 -7.30 -8.86
CA SER A 60 -3.71 -6.36 -8.02
C SER A 60 -2.78 -5.37 -7.30
N LEU A 61 -3.37 -4.30 -6.78
CA LEU A 61 -2.74 -3.36 -5.86
C LEU A 61 -3.52 -3.28 -4.55
N GLY A 62 -2.97 -2.57 -3.56
CA GLY A 62 -3.64 -2.30 -2.30
C GLY A 62 -3.34 -0.91 -1.75
N ILE A 63 -4.26 -0.39 -0.94
CA ILE A 63 -4.14 0.91 -0.29
C ILE A 63 -4.60 0.75 1.16
N VAL A 64 -3.73 1.08 2.10
CA VAL A 64 -4.04 1.03 3.53
C VAL A 64 -4.04 2.44 4.13
N LEU A 65 -5.01 2.76 4.97
CA LEU A 65 -5.31 4.14 5.36
C LEU A 65 -5.50 4.26 6.87
N GLY A 66 -4.96 5.32 7.43
CA GLY A 66 -5.23 5.69 8.81
C GLY A 66 -4.84 7.13 9.06
N GLY A 67 -4.54 7.49 10.31
CA GLY A 67 -4.22 8.88 10.63
C GLY A 67 -3.00 9.40 9.86
N SER A 68 -1.89 8.65 9.90
CA SER A 68 -0.65 9.00 9.20
C SER A 68 -0.27 8.06 8.06
N GLY A 69 -0.85 6.86 7.99
CA GLY A 69 -0.46 5.83 7.04
C GLY A 69 0.73 4.97 7.49
N ASN A 70 1.46 5.37 8.55
CA ASN A 70 2.64 4.65 9.03
C ASN A 70 2.30 3.33 9.73
N GLY A 71 1.37 3.34 10.69
CA GLY A 71 0.97 2.10 11.38
C GLY A 71 0.45 1.06 10.40
N GLU A 72 -0.31 1.55 9.43
CA GLU A 72 -0.96 0.77 8.39
C GLU A 72 0.05 0.11 7.46
N GLN A 73 1.04 0.87 6.96
CA GLN A 73 2.09 0.28 6.14
C GLN A 73 3.05 -0.62 6.94
N ILE A 74 3.28 -0.35 8.24
CA ILE A 74 4.02 -1.26 9.12
C ILE A 74 3.29 -2.61 9.23
N ALA A 75 1.98 -2.60 9.47
CA ALA A 75 1.17 -3.81 9.56
C ALA A 75 1.12 -4.58 8.23
N ALA A 76 0.90 -3.87 7.12
CA ALA A 76 0.88 -4.46 5.78
C ALA A 76 2.22 -5.14 5.43
N ASN A 77 3.37 -4.53 5.79
CA ASN A 77 4.70 -5.12 5.55
C ASN A 77 5.02 -6.34 6.43
N LYS A 78 4.17 -6.71 7.40
CA LYS A 78 4.30 -7.98 8.12
C LYS A 78 3.68 -9.15 7.37
N VAL A 79 2.95 -8.90 6.30
CA VAL A 79 2.40 -9.96 5.45
C VAL A 79 3.50 -10.48 4.52
N PRO A 80 3.78 -11.80 4.52
CA PRO A 80 4.81 -12.37 3.65
C PRO A 80 4.63 -11.97 2.19
N GLY A 81 5.70 -11.46 1.57
CA GLY A 81 5.73 -11.02 0.19
C GLY A 81 5.13 -9.63 -0.08
N ALA A 82 4.54 -8.98 0.93
CA ALA A 82 4.00 -7.63 0.78
C ALA A 82 5.11 -6.58 0.79
N ARG A 83 5.03 -5.61 -0.12
CA ARG A 83 5.83 -4.39 -0.07
C ARG A 83 4.88 -3.20 -0.06
N CYS A 84 4.80 -2.55 1.10
CA CYS A 84 3.94 -1.41 1.35
C CYS A 84 4.76 -0.15 1.62
N ALA A 85 4.78 0.77 0.66
CA ALA A 85 5.41 2.08 0.85
C ALA A 85 4.49 3.01 1.65
N LEU A 86 5.01 4.15 2.13
CA LEU A 86 4.19 5.28 2.57
C LEU A 86 4.18 6.31 1.45
N ALA A 87 3.01 6.61 0.90
CA ALA A 87 2.85 7.59 -0.16
C ALA A 87 2.28 8.89 0.41
N TRP A 88 3.06 9.96 0.35
CA TRP A 88 2.72 11.28 0.89
C TRP A 88 2.83 12.39 -0.18
N SER A 89 3.09 11.99 -1.44
CA SER A 89 3.15 12.86 -2.60
C SER A 89 2.98 12.04 -3.88
N ILE A 90 2.63 12.69 -4.99
CA ILE A 90 2.60 12.06 -6.32
C ILE A 90 3.95 11.41 -6.63
N GLU A 91 5.05 12.08 -6.31
CA GLU A 91 6.40 11.57 -6.55
C GLU A 91 6.67 10.28 -5.77
N THR A 92 6.33 10.24 -4.48
CA THR A 92 6.56 9.04 -3.66
C THR A 92 5.66 7.87 -4.07
N ALA A 93 4.43 8.13 -4.52
CA ALA A 93 3.56 7.11 -5.12
C ALA A 93 4.15 6.51 -6.41
N LYS A 94 4.71 7.35 -7.30
CA LYS A 94 5.40 6.89 -8.52
C LYS A 94 6.63 6.06 -8.18
N LEU A 95 7.51 6.57 -7.32
CA LEU A 95 8.73 5.87 -6.92
C LEU A 95 8.42 4.53 -6.23
N ALA A 96 7.34 4.45 -5.45
CA ALA A 96 6.89 3.19 -4.86
C ALA A 96 6.60 2.11 -5.93
N ARG A 97 5.95 2.48 -7.04
CA ARG A 97 5.73 1.57 -8.17
C ARG A 97 7.02 1.32 -8.94
N GLU A 98 7.69 2.37 -9.39
CA GLU A 98 8.84 2.31 -10.30
C GLU A 98 10.05 1.60 -9.69
N HIS A 99 10.35 1.83 -8.41
CA HIS A 99 11.60 1.39 -7.79
C HIS A 99 11.43 0.24 -6.79
N ASN A 100 10.27 0.14 -6.14
CA ASN A 100 10.04 -0.85 -5.09
C ASN A 100 9.09 -1.97 -5.53
N ASN A 101 8.48 -1.83 -6.72
CA ASN A 101 7.36 -2.65 -7.14
C ASN A 101 6.37 -2.85 -5.98
N ALA A 102 6.08 -1.78 -5.24
CA ALA A 102 5.23 -1.83 -4.08
C ALA A 102 3.82 -2.20 -4.55
N GLN A 103 3.29 -3.33 -4.07
CA GLN A 103 1.91 -3.69 -4.37
C GLN A 103 0.95 -2.88 -3.52
N LEU A 104 1.42 -2.33 -2.40
CA LEU A 104 0.61 -1.50 -1.50
C LEU A 104 1.24 -0.14 -1.22
N ILE A 105 0.39 0.84 -0.90
CA ILE A 105 0.78 2.09 -0.25
C ILE A 105 -0.06 2.36 1.00
N GLY A 106 0.58 2.92 2.02
CA GLY A 106 -0.07 3.63 3.12
C GLY A 106 -0.30 5.09 2.75
N ILE A 107 -1.46 5.65 3.08
CA ILE A 107 -1.73 7.11 2.98
C ILE A 107 -2.32 7.58 4.32
N GLY A 108 -1.87 8.75 4.80
CA GLY A 108 -2.41 9.39 5.99
C GLY A 108 -3.62 10.26 5.67
N GLY A 109 -4.80 9.88 6.16
CA GLY A 109 -6.04 10.63 6.01
C GLY A 109 -6.03 12.00 6.69
N ARG A 110 -5.16 12.22 7.67
CA ARG A 110 -4.99 13.52 8.36
C ARG A 110 -3.87 14.39 7.77
N MET A 111 -3.21 13.93 6.70
CA MET A 111 -2.00 14.56 6.16
C MET A 111 -2.24 15.32 4.86
N HIS A 112 -3.41 15.14 4.24
CA HIS A 112 -3.70 15.61 2.89
C HIS A 112 -5.14 16.11 2.79
N THR A 113 -5.40 17.01 1.85
CA THR A 113 -6.77 17.19 1.36
C THR A 113 -7.22 15.94 0.58
N VAL A 114 -8.53 15.80 0.36
CA VAL A 114 -9.05 14.69 -0.45
C VAL A 114 -8.47 14.75 -1.85
N GLU A 115 -8.42 15.92 -2.47
CA GLU A 115 -7.89 16.13 -3.83
C GLU A 115 -6.41 15.71 -3.93
N GLU A 116 -5.59 16.07 -2.94
CA GLU A 116 -4.19 15.66 -2.87
C GLU A 116 -4.05 14.14 -2.75
N ALA A 117 -4.85 13.52 -1.86
CA ALA A 117 -4.84 12.08 -1.68
C ALA A 117 -5.29 11.33 -2.95
N LEU A 118 -6.32 11.82 -3.65
CA LEU A 118 -6.76 11.23 -4.92
C LEU A 118 -5.67 11.33 -6.00
N ALA A 119 -4.92 12.43 -6.05
CA ALA A 119 -3.80 12.56 -6.98
C ALA A 119 -2.64 11.58 -6.65
N ILE A 120 -2.41 11.29 -5.36
CA ILE A 120 -1.48 10.24 -4.91
C ILE A 120 -1.97 8.86 -5.38
N VAL A 121 -3.26 8.58 -5.24
CA VAL A 121 -3.88 7.32 -5.69
C VAL A 121 -3.72 7.15 -7.20
N ASP A 122 -4.03 8.17 -7.99
CA ASP A 122 -3.90 8.14 -9.46
C ASP A 122 -2.46 7.83 -9.88
N ALA A 123 -1.50 8.49 -9.24
CA ALA A 123 -0.09 8.25 -9.49
C ALA A 123 0.30 6.81 -9.17
N PHE A 124 -0.19 6.25 -8.07
CA PHE A 124 0.10 4.88 -7.67
C PHE A 124 -0.50 3.83 -8.62
N VAL A 125 -1.77 3.97 -9.02
CA VAL A 125 -2.45 2.96 -9.84
C VAL A 125 -2.07 3.03 -11.32
N SER A 126 -1.64 4.19 -11.81
CA SER A 126 -1.27 4.37 -13.23
C SER A 126 0.21 4.11 -13.52
N THR A 127 1.09 4.16 -12.51
CA THR A 127 2.53 4.05 -12.73
C THR A 127 2.98 2.59 -12.85
N PRO A 128 3.66 2.21 -13.94
CA PRO A 128 4.16 0.86 -14.11
C PRO A 128 5.38 0.57 -13.24
N TRP A 129 5.60 -0.70 -12.95
CA TRP A 129 6.88 -1.17 -12.42
C TRP A 129 7.97 -1.03 -13.49
N SER A 130 9.16 -0.55 -13.12
CA SER A 130 10.23 -0.27 -14.09
C SER A 130 10.93 -1.52 -14.65
N GLU A 131 10.80 -2.67 -13.99
CA GLU A 131 11.49 -3.91 -14.31
C GLU A 131 13.03 -3.79 -14.38
N ALA A 132 13.61 -2.70 -13.88
CA ALA A 132 15.05 -2.50 -13.98
C ALA A 132 15.80 -3.50 -13.09
N GLU A 133 16.85 -4.12 -13.64
CA GLU A 133 17.62 -5.18 -12.99
C GLU A 133 18.11 -4.82 -11.58
N ARG A 134 18.55 -3.58 -11.37
CA ARG A 134 19.01 -3.11 -10.05
C ARG A 134 17.89 -3.11 -9.00
N HIS A 135 16.66 -2.85 -9.40
CA HIS A 135 15.51 -2.78 -8.52
C HIS A 135 15.01 -4.19 -8.21
N GLN A 136 14.93 -5.06 -9.23
CA GLN A 136 14.63 -6.48 -9.05
C GLN A 136 15.60 -7.15 -8.09
N ARG A 137 16.92 -6.98 -8.29
CA ARG A 137 17.95 -7.53 -7.39
C ARG A 137 17.75 -7.15 -5.92
N ARG A 138 17.32 -5.91 -5.64
CA ARG A 138 17.08 -5.44 -4.26
C ARG A 138 15.84 -6.08 -3.66
N ILE A 139 14.78 -6.26 -4.46
CA ILE A 139 13.56 -6.96 -4.06
C ILE A 139 13.89 -8.43 -3.75
N ASP A 140 14.68 -9.08 -4.60
CA ASP A 140 15.05 -10.50 -4.43
C ASP A 140 15.86 -10.73 -3.15
N ILE A 141 16.81 -9.82 -2.83
CA ILE A 141 17.56 -9.88 -1.57
C ILE A 141 16.62 -9.79 -0.36
N LEU A 142 15.65 -8.88 -0.39
CA LEU A 142 14.69 -8.70 0.70
C LEU A 142 13.74 -9.90 0.83
N ALA A 143 13.30 -10.47 -0.29
CA ALA A 143 12.49 -11.68 -0.32
C ALA A 143 13.24 -12.90 0.22
N GLU A 144 14.53 -13.04 -0.11
CA GLU A 144 15.37 -14.12 0.43
C GLU A 144 15.60 -13.94 1.95
N TYR A 145 15.77 -12.70 2.41
CA TYR A 145 15.80 -12.41 3.84
C TYR A 145 14.46 -12.77 4.52
N GLU A 146 13.31 -12.44 3.93
CA GLU A 146 12.02 -12.81 4.49
C GLU A 146 11.82 -14.34 4.55
N ARG A 147 12.33 -15.07 3.54
CA ARG A 147 12.26 -16.53 3.48
C ARG A 147 13.13 -17.21 4.53
N THR A 148 14.33 -16.68 4.80
CA THR A 148 15.37 -17.37 5.61
C THR A 148 15.63 -16.74 6.96
N HIS A 149 15.32 -15.46 7.12
CA HIS A 149 15.78 -14.56 8.19
C HIS A 149 17.30 -14.58 8.42
N VAL A 150 18.08 -15.01 7.43
CA VAL A 150 19.52 -14.87 7.43
C VAL A 150 19.85 -13.51 6.83
N ALA A 151 20.39 -12.61 7.65
CA ALA A 151 20.77 -11.28 7.18
C ALA A 151 21.81 -11.40 6.05
N PRO A 152 21.60 -10.73 4.90
CA PRO A 152 22.61 -10.70 3.84
C PRO A 152 23.86 -9.97 4.33
N PRO A 153 25.05 -10.30 3.79
CA PRO A 153 26.28 -9.65 4.18
C PRO A 153 26.23 -8.14 3.88
N VAL A 154 26.73 -7.34 4.80
CA VAL A 154 26.92 -5.90 4.59
C VAL A 154 28.25 -5.70 3.84
N PRO A 155 28.26 -5.14 2.62
CA PRO A 155 29.49 -4.97 1.86
C PRO A 155 30.53 -4.13 2.62
N GLY A 156 31.70 -4.73 2.90
CA GLY A 156 32.80 -4.07 3.60
C GLY A 156 32.78 -4.16 5.14
N ALA A 157 31.84 -4.90 5.73
CA ALA A 157 31.81 -5.22 7.16
C ALA A 157 32.67 -6.44 7.54
#